data_AF-A0A5B9EQB8-F1
#
_entry.id   AF-A0A5B9EQB8-F1
#
_cell.length_a   1.000
_cell.length_b   1.000
_cell.length_c   1.000
_cell.angle_alpha   90.00
_cell.angle_beta   90.00
_cell.angle_gamma   90.00
#
_symmetry.space_group_name_H-M   'P 1'
#
loop_
_entity.id
_entity.type
_entity.pdbx_description
1 polymer ?
#
loop_
_entity_poly.entity_id
_entity_poly.type
_entity_poly.pdbx_seq_one_letter_code
_entity_poly.pdbx_strand_id
1 'polypeptide(L)'
;MGPADHDQPGDCRSGRLSRRDSAVSGHHITDYAILSNEDSRVLEKKVAAAIHDGWQPFGSLGVIPRGDGFAAIFAQPMVKYTDHFG
;
A
#
# COMPACT_ATOMS: atom_id res chain seq x y z
N MET A 1 61.01 6.98 42.33
CA MET A 1 59.78 6.65 43.08
C MET A 1 58.64 7.40 42.39
N GLY A 2 57.68 6.85 41.67
CA GLY A 2 57.36 5.56 41.04
C GLY A 2 56.12 5.89 40.17
N PRO A 3 55.97 5.38 38.93
CA PRO A 3 54.83 5.70 38.09
C PRO A 3 53.65 4.80 38.47
N ALA A 4 52.43 5.33 38.41
CA ALA A 4 51.23 4.52 38.46
C ALA A 4 50.36 4.88 37.27
N ASP A 5 50.54 4.07 36.23
CA ASP A 5 49.61 3.83 35.14
C ASP A 5 48.18 3.62 35.69
N HIS A 6 47.20 4.32 35.14
CA HIS A 6 45.81 3.83 35.07
C HIS A 6 45.35 3.88 33.61
N ASP A 7 45.60 2.73 32.99
CA ASP A 7 44.87 2.11 31.90
C ASP A 7 43.35 2.19 32.11
N GLN A 8 42.61 2.69 31.11
CA GLN A 8 41.36 2.06 30.65
C GLN A 8 40.84 2.73 29.35
N PRO A 9 40.84 2.02 28.21
CA PRO A 9 40.13 2.43 27.01
C PRO A 9 38.64 2.08 27.13
N GLY A 10 37.78 3.10 27.13
CA GLY A 10 36.34 2.91 27.01
C GLY A 10 35.99 2.47 25.60
N ASP A 11 35.77 1.16 25.43
CA ASP A 11 35.18 0.54 24.24
C ASP A 11 33.90 1.29 23.81
N CYS A 12 34.00 2.15 22.79
CA CYS A 12 32.85 2.49 21.96
C CYS A 12 32.53 1.25 21.11
N ARG A 13 31.91 0.26 21.75
CA ARG A 13 31.39 -0.95 21.13
C ARG A 13 30.65 -0.55 19.87
N SER A 14 31.20 -1.04 18.76
CA SER A 14 30.59 -1.18 17.45
C SER A 14 29.10 -1.48 17.60
N GLY A 15 28.30 -0.42 17.53
CA GLY A 15 26.87 -0.52 17.31
C GLY A 15 26.72 -1.03 15.89
N ARG A 16 26.69 -2.36 15.75
CA ARG A 16 26.21 -3.04 14.55
C ARG A 16 24.77 -2.55 14.37
N LEU A 17 24.62 -1.45 13.64
CA LEU A 17 23.38 -1.02 13.02
C LEU A 17 23.03 -2.18 12.11
N SER A 18 22.33 -3.15 12.71
CA SER A 18 21.55 -4.15 12.01
C SER A 18 20.55 -3.32 11.23
N ARG A 19 20.95 -2.88 10.03
CA ARG A 19 20.03 -2.46 8.99
C ARG A 19 19.13 -3.66 8.86
N ARG A 20 17.99 -3.60 9.53
CA ARG A 20 16.81 -4.32 9.09
C ARG A 20 16.52 -3.67 7.75
N ASP A 21 17.17 -4.17 6.71
CA ASP A 21 16.65 -4.12 5.36
C ASP A 21 15.36 -4.95 5.47
N SER A 22 14.31 -4.31 6.00
CA SER A 22 12.94 -4.72 5.75
C SER A 22 12.82 -4.58 4.25
N ALA A 23 13.07 -5.70 3.54
CA ALA A 23 12.76 -5.81 2.13
C ALA A 23 11.33 -5.30 2.00
N VAL A 24 11.18 -4.10 1.44
CA VAL A 24 9.87 -3.54 1.13
C VAL A 24 9.32 -4.51 0.10
N SER A 25 8.42 -5.39 0.54
CA SER A 25 7.60 -6.21 -0.33
C SER A 25 6.70 -5.26 -1.09
N GLY A 26 7.24 -4.65 -2.14
CA GLY A 26 6.50 -3.80 -3.04
C GLY A 26 5.49 -4.68 -3.77
N HIS A 27 4.21 -4.55 -3.41
CA HIS A 27 3.15 -5.12 -4.22
C HIS A 27 3.14 -4.37 -5.55
N HIS A 28 3.74 -4.96 -6.58
CA HIS A 28 3.74 -4.40 -7.92
C HIS A 28 2.32 -4.50 -8.49
N ILE A 29 1.74 -3.36 -8.83
CA ILE A 29 0.45 -3.30 -9.53
C ILE A 29 0.70 -3.71 -10.98
N THR A 30 0.02 -4.76 -11.45
CA THR A 30 0.07 -5.18 -12.86
C THR A 30 -0.96 -4.44 -13.69
N ASP A 31 -2.15 -4.22 -13.12
CA ASP A 31 -3.29 -3.64 -13.83
C ASP A 31 -4.07 -2.68 -12.94
N TYR A 32 -4.70 -1.70 -13.58
CA TYR A 32 -5.57 -0.72 -12.94
C TYR A 32 -6.86 -0.54 -13.74
N ALA A 33 -7.99 -0.41 -13.05
CA ALA A 33 -9.29 -0.15 -13.65
C ALA A 33 -10.11 0.79 -12.76
N ILE A 34 -11.04 1.55 -13.37
CA ILE A 34 -12.04 2.33 -12.65
C ILE A 34 -13.40 1.72 -12.97
N LEU A 35 -14.06 1.16 -11.98
CA LEU A 35 -15.44 0.70 -12.11
C LEU A 35 -16.36 1.85 -11.75
N SER A 36 -17.36 2.13 -12.58
CA SER A 36 -18.32 3.18 -12.30
C SER A 36 -19.77 2.80 -12.66
N ASN A 37 -20.70 3.44 -11.97
CA ASN A 37 -22.14 3.37 -12.24
C ASN A 37 -22.87 4.55 -11.59
N GLU A 38 -24.03 4.92 -12.15
CA GLU A 38 -24.97 5.88 -11.56
C GLU A 38 -25.74 5.30 -10.37
N ASP A 39 -25.94 3.98 -10.34
CA ASP A 39 -26.54 3.26 -9.22
C ASP A 39 -25.44 2.58 -8.37
N SER A 40 -25.37 2.96 -7.10
CA SER A 40 -24.40 2.41 -6.14
C SER A 40 -24.56 0.90 -5.91
N ARG A 41 -25.78 0.35 -5.99
CA ARG A 41 -26.03 -1.10 -5.84
C ARG A 41 -25.51 -1.89 -7.04
N VAL A 42 -25.57 -1.29 -8.23
CA VAL A 42 -24.99 -1.91 -9.42
C VAL A 42 -23.47 -1.83 -9.38
N LEU A 43 -22.91 -0.71 -8.90
CA LEU A 43 -21.47 -0.61 -8.68
C LEU A 43 -20.98 -1.64 -7.66
N GLU A 44 -21.68 -1.81 -6.55
CA GLU A 44 -21.35 -2.81 -5.52
C GLU A 44 -21.24 -4.21 -6.12
N LYS A 45 -22.20 -4.61 -6.96
CA LYS A 45 -22.16 -5.91 -7.67
C LYS A 45 -20.95 -6.03 -8.62
N LYS A 46 -20.61 -4.96 -9.34
CA LYS A 46 -19.42 -4.93 -10.22
C LYS A 46 -18.13 -5.07 -9.41
N VAL A 47 -18.03 -4.36 -8.28
CA VAL A 47 -16.88 -4.43 -7.39
C VAL A 47 -16.74 -5.82 -6.78
N ALA A 48 -17.84 -6.40 -6.28
CA ALA A 48 -17.84 -7.76 -5.76
C ALA A 48 -17.37 -8.78 -6.81
N ALA A 49 -17.89 -8.70 -8.05
CA ALA A 49 -17.44 -9.56 -9.15
C ALA A 49 -15.95 -9.38 -9.45
N ALA A 50 -15.45 -8.15 -9.53
CA ALA A 50 -14.04 -7.88 -9.77
C ALA A 50 -13.13 -8.42 -8.65
N ILE A 51 -13.58 -8.34 -7.39
CA ILE A 51 -12.86 -8.93 -6.25
C ILE A 51 -12.75 -10.45 -6.40
N HIS A 52 -13.82 -11.12 -6.85
CA HIS A 52 -13.78 -12.55 -7.15
C HIS A 52 -12.80 -12.88 -8.30
N ASP A 53 -12.56 -11.95 -9.23
CA ASP A 53 -11.59 -12.07 -10.33
C ASP A 53 -10.15 -11.66 -9.96
N GLY A 54 -9.89 -11.47 -8.65
CA GLY A 54 -8.57 -11.14 -8.11
C GLY A 54 -8.21 -9.65 -8.15
N TRP A 55 -9.16 -8.76 -8.41
CA TRP A 55 -8.95 -7.32 -8.26
C TRP A 55 -9.12 -6.88 -6.80
N GLN A 56 -8.54 -5.75 -6.45
CA GLN A 56 -8.62 -5.15 -5.12
C GLN A 56 -9.04 -3.69 -5.23
N PRO A 57 -9.97 -3.19 -4.40
CA PRO A 57 -10.29 -1.77 -4.35
C PRO A 57 -9.08 -0.97 -3.87
N PHE A 58 -8.78 0.13 -4.55
CA PHE A 58 -7.63 0.98 -4.24
C PHE A 58 -8.05 2.37 -3.79
N GLY A 59 -8.02 2.61 -2.47
CA GLY A 59 -8.47 3.89 -1.91
C GLY A 59 -9.99 4.00 -1.82
N SER A 60 -10.49 5.23 -1.70
CA SER A 60 -11.90 5.51 -1.38
C SER A 60 -12.81 5.54 -2.61
N LEU A 61 -14.09 5.22 -2.39
CA LEU A 61 -15.16 5.41 -3.36
C LEU A 61 -15.28 6.90 -3.75
N GLY A 62 -15.22 7.19 -5.05
CA GLY A 62 -15.47 8.51 -5.60
C GLY A 62 -16.96 8.72 -5.89
N VAL A 63 -17.46 9.91 -5.58
CA VAL A 63 -18.80 10.38 -5.99
C VAL A 63 -18.59 11.59 -6.89
N ILE A 64 -18.83 11.41 -8.19
CA ILE A 64 -18.55 12.41 -9.21
C ILE A 64 -19.88 13.04 -9.63
N PRO A 65 -20.10 14.34 -9.42
CA PRO A 65 -21.31 15.00 -9.91
C PRO A 65 -21.29 14.99 -11.44
N ARG A 66 -22.34 14.45 -12.06
CA ARG A 66 -22.58 14.67 -13.49
C ARG A 66 -23.06 16.12 -13.60
N GLY A 67 -22.45 16.92 -14.47
CA GLY A 67 -22.71 18.36 -14.56
C GLY A 67 -24.15 18.77 -14.94
N ASP A 68 -25.08 17.81 -14.97
CA ASP A 68 -26.52 17.98 -15.15
C ASP A 68 -27.28 18.24 -13.84
N GLY A 69 -26.63 18.15 -12.68
CA GLY A 69 -27.20 18.52 -11.38
C GLY A 69 -28.15 17.49 -10.76
N PHE A 70 -28.36 16.34 -11.39
CA PHE A 70 -29.32 15.33 -10.92
C PHE A 70 -28.71 13.95 -10.67
N ALA A 71 -27.67 13.56 -11.41
CA ALA A 71 -27.04 12.25 -11.25
C ALA A 71 -25.61 12.37 -10.71
N ALA A 72 -25.29 11.64 -9.65
CA ALA A 72 -23.90 11.41 -9.26
C ALA A 72 -23.45 10.05 -9.81
N ILE A 73 -22.25 9.99 -10.39
CA ILE A 73 -21.61 8.75 -10.79
C ILE A 73 -20.74 8.27 -9.62
N PHE A 74 -21.01 7.07 -9.15
CA PHE A 74 -20.14 6.38 -8.20
C PHE A 74 -19.00 5.72 -8.97
N ALA A 75 -17.76 5.86 -8.48
CA ALA A 75 -16.58 5.31 -9.12
C ALA A 75 -15.65 4.67 -8.09
N GLN A 76 -15.35 3.38 -8.25
CA GLN A 76 -14.39 2.65 -7.43
C GLN A 76 -13.13 2.35 -8.26
N PRO A 77 -11.97 2.92 -7.91
CA PRO A 77 -10.66 2.48 -8.40
C PRO A 77 -10.35 1.05 -7.93
N MET A 78 -9.82 0.24 -8.83
CA MET A 78 -9.45 -1.16 -8.64
C MET A 78 -8.02 -1.40 -9.18
N VAL A 79 -7.26 -2.25 -8.50
CA VAL A 79 -5.92 -2.69 -8.91
C VAL A 79 -5.83 -4.20 -8.93
N LYS A 80 -4.97 -4.75 -9.78
CA LYS A 80 -4.51 -6.12 -9.72
C LYS A 80 -3.03 -6.13 -9.37
N TYR A 81 -2.64 -6.94 -8.41
CA TYR A 81 -1.24 -7.10 -8.02
C TYR A 81 -0.67 -8.33 -8.73
N THR A 82 0.64 -8.31 -9.00
CA THR A 82 1.34 -9.55 -9.35
C THR A 82 1.35 -10.43 -8.11
N ASP A 83 0.88 -11.67 -8.26
CA ASP A 83 1.16 -12.70 -7.28
C ASP A 83 2.68 -12.87 -7.23
N HIS A 84 3.28 -12.46 -6.12
CA HIS A 84 4.61 -12.94 -5.76
C HIS A 84 4.41 -14.40 -5.35
N PHE A 85 4.60 -15.33 -6.28
CA PHE A 85 4.96 -16.69 -5.90
C PHE A 85 6.30 -16.59 -5.17
N GLY A 86 6.24 -16.57 -3.83
CA GLY A 86 7.36 -16.79 -2.94
C GLY A 86 7.49 -18.27 -2.61
#